data_AF-G8RI34-F1
#
_entry.id   AF-G8RI34-F1
#
_cell.length_a   1.000
_cell.length_b   1.000
_cell.length_c   1.000
_cell.angle_alpha   90.00
_cell.angle_beta   90.00
_cell.angle_gamma   90.00
#
_symmetry.space_group_name_H-M   'P 1'
#
loop_
_entity.id
_entity.type
_entity.pdbx_description
1 polymer ?
#
loop_
_entity_poly.entity_id
_entity_poly.type
_entity_poly.pdbx_seq_one_letter_code
_entity_poly.pdbx_strand_id
1 'polypeptide(L)'
;MTFGCSEVLEQLPQVLVVTHWGQAEGRPIPLRITGWRRTGAADNLATRFERLATVPSLPAGSGRFGYTVSVPNLPGGDWEVRTERTGGWRTGQRPQRSVVRTRPAQLAYGPAVKVWSWPAMVLAGAALALVAQALLLARSDANVAAGVMVSVGSCLVGFAGAKAWYLVSAGKPIRRFLTGGVCIQGFLLAALTTLAIGGALTGIGAGELLDATTPGLFLGMAVGRPGCFFTGCCAGRPTASRWGLWSSDRTIAARRIPVQLWEAAAALVIGLTSLAVLLLGGLPIAGSVFVAAIATYTGVRQLLFPLRADPHTRRGRHITLAVCVVLLVADLALVAAAG
;
A
#
# COMPACT_ATOMS: atom_id res chain seq x y z
N MET A 1 12.97 12.39 36.28
CA MET A 1 11.99 11.31 36.06
C MET A 1 12.12 10.84 34.62
N THR A 2 13.02 9.88 34.40
CA THR A 2 13.23 9.22 33.11
C THR A 2 12.07 8.26 32.90
N PHE A 3 11.01 8.71 32.22
CA PHE A 3 9.98 7.82 31.70
C PHE A 3 10.64 6.88 30.70
N GLY A 4 10.96 5.66 31.15
CA GLY A 4 11.53 4.62 30.31
C GLY A 4 10.51 4.29 29.21
N CYS A 5 10.97 4.27 27.96
CA CYS A 5 10.16 3.88 26.80
C CYS A 5 9.44 2.52 27.02
N SER A 6 9.96 1.67 27.91
CA SER A 6 9.36 0.41 28.35
C SER A 6 8.01 0.56 29.06
N GLU A 7 7.83 1.53 29.96
CA GLU A 7 6.59 1.66 30.75
C GLU A 7 5.41 2.14 29.89
N VAL A 8 5.68 3.04 28.94
CA VAL A 8 4.66 3.52 27.97
C VAL A 8 4.25 2.40 27.01
N LEU A 9 5.18 1.52 26.62
CA LEU A 9 4.89 0.37 25.76
C LEU A 9 4.06 -0.69 26.47
N GLU A 10 4.18 -0.84 27.79
CA GLU A 10 3.38 -1.78 28.58
C GLU A 10 1.92 -1.34 28.77
N GLN A 11 1.64 -0.03 28.81
CA GLN A 11 0.29 0.53 28.92
C GLN A 11 -0.53 0.43 27.62
N LEU A 12 0.12 0.15 26.48
CA LEU A 12 -0.57 -0.05 25.21
C LEU A 12 -1.22 -1.44 25.14
N PRO A 13 -2.37 -1.59 24.45
CA PRO A 13 -3.01 -2.89 24.27
C PRO A 13 -2.03 -3.86 23.61
N GLN A 14 -1.66 -4.90 24.36
CA GLN A 14 -0.73 -5.93 23.93
C GLN A 14 -1.43 -6.97 23.06
N VAL A 15 -0.73 -7.39 22.01
CA VAL A 15 -1.20 -8.40 21.05
C VAL A 15 -0.11 -9.43 20.87
N LEU A 16 -0.49 -10.71 20.91
CA LEU A 16 0.39 -11.81 20.55
C LEU A 16 0.14 -12.20 19.09
N VAL A 17 1.19 -12.22 18.28
CA VAL A 17 1.11 -12.55 16.85
C VAL A 17 1.73 -13.91 16.62
N VAL A 18 0.89 -14.91 16.38
CA VAL A 18 1.31 -16.31 16.22
C VAL A 18 1.27 -16.68 14.74
N THR A 19 2.35 -17.24 14.22
CA THR A 19 2.42 -17.68 12.81
C THR A 19 2.59 -19.19 12.73
N HIS A 20 1.63 -19.87 12.10
CA HIS A 20 1.71 -21.28 11.73
C HIS A 20 2.28 -21.42 10.31
N TRP A 21 3.22 -22.34 10.12
CA TRP A 21 3.83 -22.61 8.81
C TRP A 21 3.36 -23.96 8.26
N GLY A 22 2.93 -24.01 7.01
CA GLY A 22 2.45 -25.24 6.38
C GLY A 22 2.72 -25.30 4.89
N GLN A 23 2.23 -26.36 4.26
CA GLN A 23 2.18 -26.52 2.80
C GLN A 23 0.73 -26.38 2.34
N ALA A 24 0.50 -25.66 1.23
CA ALA A 24 -0.84 -25.46 0.68
C ALA A 24 -1.40 -26.77 0.10
N GLU A 25 -2.64 -27.10 0.44
CA GLU A 25 -3.28 -28.39 0.11
C GLU A 25 -4.50 -28.26 -0.83
N GLY A 26 -4.85 -27.06 -1.30
CA GLY A 26 -6.08 -26.86 -2.10
C GLY A 26 -7.38 -26.95 -1.29
N ARG A 27 -7.30 -27.02 0.04
CA ARG A 27 -8.45 -27.07 0.96
C ARG A 27 -8.21 -26.19 2.19
N PRO A 28 -9.27 -25.74 2.87
CA PRO A 28 -9.13 -25.06 4.16
C PRO A 28 -8.45 -25.95 5.20
N ILE A 29 -7.59 -25.38 6.03
CA ILE A 29 -6.86 -26.11 7.07
C ILE A 29 -7.29 -25.58 8.45
N PRO A 30 -8.09 -26.33 9.22
CA PRO A 30 -8.42 -25.96 10.58
C PRO A 30 -7.19 -26.09 11.49
N LEU A 31 -6.96 -25.07 12.30
CA LEU A 31 -5.86 -24.95 13.24
C LEU A 31 -6.40 -24.70 14.65
N ARG A 32 -5.79 -25.38 15.61
CA ARG A 32 -5.90 -25.08 17.03
C ARG A 32 -4.59 -24.45 17.50
N ILE A 33 -4.72 -23.29 18.13
CA ILE A 33 -3.61 -22.52 18.68
C ILE A 33 -3.82 -22.44 20.18
N THR A 34 -2.89 -23.01 20.93
CA THR A 34 -2.88 -22.96 22.40
C THR A 34 -1.62 -22.27 22.87
N GLY A 35 -1.72 -21.38 23.85
CA GLY A 35 -0.54 -20.74 24.41
C GLY A 35 -0.57 -20.67 25.93
N TRP A 36 0.62 -20.66 26.52
CA TRP A 36 0.86 -20.55 27.95
C TRP A 36 1.88 -19.45 28.19
N ARG A 37 1.59 -18.56 29.15
CA ARG A 37 2.55 -17.54 29.57
C ARG A 37 3.72 -18.21 30.29
N ARG A 38 4.95 -17.85 29.91
CA ARG A 38 6.16 -18.31 30.57
C ARG A 38 6.43 -17.40 31.77
N THR A 39 5.89 -17.72 32.95
CA THR A 39 6.14 -16.96 34.17
C THR A 39 7.50 -17.33 34.77
N GLY A 40 8.19 -16.34 35.36
CA GLY A 40 9.15 -16.60 36.43
C GLY A 40 8.38 -16.94 37.71
N ALA A 41 8.85 -17.95 38.43
CA ALA A 41 8.38 -18.65 39.64
C ALA A 41 7.32 -18.06 40.63
N ALA A 42 6.81 -16.83 40.52
CA ALA A 42 6.07 -16.17 41.60
C ALA A 42 4.60 -15.82 41.34
N ASP A 43 4.02 -16.11 40.17
CA ASP A 43 2.61 -15.74 39.91
C ASP A 43 1.82 -16.91 39.29
N ASN A 44 0.95 -17.51 40.10
CA ASN A 44 0.28 -18.79 39.87
C ASN A 44 -1.06 -18.66 39.11
N LEU A 45 -1.21 -17.60 38.30
CA LEU A 45 -2.32 -17.50 37.34
C LEU A 45 -1.82 -18.02 36.00
N ALA A 46 -2.06 -19.32 35.75
CA ALA A 46 -1.85 -19.97 34.46
C ALA A 46 -2.74 -19.32 33.40
N THR A 47 -2.28 -18.19 32.85
CA THR A 47 -2.92 -17.50 31.74
C THR A 47 -2.67 -18.34 30.49
N ARG A 48 -3.59 -19.29 30.27
CA ARG A 48 -3.68 -20.10 29.05
C ARG A 48 -4.69 -19.45 28.11
N PHE A 49 -4.42 -19.51 26.81
CA PHE A 49 -5.44 -19.25 25.81
C PHE A 49 -5.57 -20.43 24.84
N GLU A 50 -6.74 -20.55 24.25
CA GLU A 50 -7.02 -21.47 23.15
C GLU A 50 -7.83 -20.73 22.09
N ARG A 51 -7.42 -20.87 20.83
CA ARG A 51 -8.09 -20.24 19.70
C ARG A 51 -8.12 -21.20 18.52
N LEU A 52 -9.30 -21.35 17.95
CA LEU A 52 -9.49 -22.03 16.69
C LEU A 52 -9.42 -21.01 15.55
N ALA A 53 -8.70 -21.35 14.50
CA ALA A 53 -8.60 -20.54 13.29
C ALA A 53 -8.57 -21.47 12.07
N THR A 54 -9.01 -20.97 10.93
CA THR A 54 -9.01 -21.76 9.69
C THR A 54 -8.18 -21.04 8.66
N VAL A 55 -7.12 -21.69 8.19
CA VAL A 55 -6.38 -21.21 7.02
C VAL A 55 -7.32 -21.31 5.82
N PRO A 56 -7.54 -20.22 5.06
CA PRO A 56 -8.33 -20.27 3.83
C PRO A 56 -7.77 -21.28 2.84
N SER A 57 -8.61 -21.75 1.90
CA SER A 57 -8.13 -22.63 0.83
C SER A 57 -7.10 -21.89 -0.03
N LEU A 58 -5.86 -22.38 -0.03
CA LEU A 58 -4.77 -21.89 -0.88
C LEU A 58 -4.58 -22.84 -2.06
N PRO A 59 -4.31 -22.34 -3.29
CA PRO A 59 -4.12 -23.18 -4.46
C PRO A 59 -3.10 -24.30 -4.23
N ALA A 60 -3.46 -25.54 -4.57
CA ALA A 60 -2.52 -26.65 -4.53
C ALA A 60 -1.30 -26.33 -5.41
N GLY A 61 -0.09 -26.56 -4.90
CA GLY A 61 1.15 -26.23 -5.60
C GLY A 61 1.68 -24.80 -5.40
N SER A 62 1.01 -23.93 -4.62
CA SER A 62 1.59 -22.65 -4.22
C SER A 62 2.79 -22.78 -3.25
N GLY A 63 3.03 -24.01 -2.75
CA GLY A 63 4.13 -24.35 -1.87
C GLY A 63 3.86 -23.98 -0.40
N ARG A 64 4.90 -23.53 0.29
CA ARG A 64 4.84 -23.15 1.70
C ARG A 64 3.89 -21.96 1.90
N PHE A 65 3.27 -21.88 3.07
CA PHE A 65 2.57 -20.68 3.54
C PHE A 65 2.89 -20.42 5.02
N GLY A 66 2.73 -19.17 5.43
CA GLY A 66 2.68 -18.75 6.83
C GLY A 66 1.33 -18.09 7.10
N TYR A 67 0.55 -18.62 8.04
CA TYR A 67 -0.74 -18.06 8.45
C TYR A 67 -0.64 -17.50 9.86
N THR A 68 -1.12 -16.27 10.03
CA THR A 68 -0.89 -15.50 11.25
C THR A 68 -2.19 -15.08 11.90
N VAL A 69 -2.25 -15.33 13.21
CA VAL A 69 -3.38 -15.00 14.06
C VAL A 69 -2.90 -14.02 15.14
N SER A 70 -3.59 -12.89 15.24
CA SER A 70 -3.38 -11.89 16.29
C SER A 70 -4.32 -12.15 17.45
N VAL A 71 -3.80 -12.47 18.63
CA VAL A 71 -4.56 -12.66 19.87
C VAL A 71 -4.46 -11.37 20.69
N PRO A 72 -5.51 -10.54 20.74
CA PRO A 72 -5.50 -9.29 21.49
C PRO A 72 -5.72 -9.53 22.99
N ASN A 73 -5.48 -8.49 23.80
CA ASN A 73 -5.82 -8.42 25.23
C ASN A 73 -5.10 -9.48 26.09
N LEU A 74 -3.86 -9.82 25.75
CA LEU A 74 -3.03 -10.71 26.56
C LEU A 74 -2.05 -9.91 27.43
N PRO A 75 -1.75 -10.34 28.66
CA PRO A 75 -0.70 -9.76 29.47
C PRO A 75 0.65 -9.73 28.75
N GLY A 76 1.40 -8.65 28.97
CA GLY A 76 2.76 -8.51 28.44
C GLY A 76 3.68 -9.67 28.87
N GLY A 77 4.52 -10.16 27.96
CA GLY A 77 5.56 -11.13 28.28
C GLY A 77 5.84 -12.16 27.18
N ASP A 78 6.60 -13.19 27.55
CA ASP A 78 6.94 -14.32 26.69
C ASP A 78 5.89 -15.44 26.82
N TRP A 79 5.42 -15.93 25.68
CA TRP A 79 4.39 -16.95 25.60
C TRP A 79 4.91 -18.15 24.82
N GLU A 80 4.83 -19.34 25.40
CA GLU A 80 5.00 -20.57 24.64
C GLU A 80 3.70 -20.87 23.91
N VAL A 81 3.77 -20.99 22.59
CA VAL A 81 2.61 -21.22 21.73
C VAL A 81 2.78 -22.50 20.96
N ARG A 82 1.74 -23.32 20.97
CA ARG A 82 1.61 -24.54 20.19
C ARG A 82 0.53 -24.34 19.14
N THR A 83 0.86 -24.66 17.89
CA THR A 83 -0.09 -24.69 16.77
C THR A 83 -0.19 -26.09 16.21
N GLU A 84 -1.40 -26.58 16.04
CA GLU A 84 -1.67 -27.92 15.52
C GLU A 84 -2.93 -27.95 14.66
N ARG A 85 -3.01 -28.93 13.76
CA ARG A 85 -4.13 -29.06 12.84
C ARG A 85 -5.27 -29.85 13.49
N THR A 86 -6.48 -29.35 13.38
CA THR A 86 -7.68 -29.93 14.00
C THR A 86 -8.64 -30.46 12.92
N GLY A 87 -8.38 -31.67 12.41
CA GLY A 87 -9.28 -32.35 11.47
C GLY A 87 -8.55 -32.91 10.25
N GLY A 88 -8.44 -34.23 10.18
CA GLY A 88 -7.93 -34.98 9.04
C GLY A 88 -7.10 -36.20 9.44
N TRP A 89 -7.42 -37.37 8.87
CA TRP A 89 -6.81 -38.69 9.12
C TRP A 89 -5.32 -38.83 8.73
N ARG A 90 -4.64 -37.73 8.35
CA ARG A 90 -3.16 -37.67 8.21
C ARG A 90 -2.58 -36.91 9.40
N THR A 91 -2.75 -37.49 10.60
CA THR A 91 -2.23 -37.05 11.91
C THR A 91 -0.72 -37.30 12.06
N GLY A 92 0.09 -36.90 11.07
CA GLY A 92 1.55 -37.10 11.09
C GLY A 92 2.38 -35.83 11.27
N GLN A 93 1.79 -34.64 11.14
CA GLN A 93 2.54 -33.40 11.33
C GLN A 93 2.67 -33.07 12.81
N ARG A 94 3.93 -32.99 13.27
CA ARG A 94 4.26 -32.60 14.64
C ARG A 94 3.71 -31.18 14.92
N PRO A 95 3.13 -30.96 16.11
CA PRO A 95 2.69 -29.64 16.52
C PRO A 95 3.88 -28.67 16.52
N GLN A 96 3.70 -27.48 15.97
CA GLN A 96 4.75 -26.46 15.96
C GLN A 96 4.72 -25.71 17.27
N ARG A 97 5.85 -25.68 17.97
CA ARG A 97 6.03 -24.90 19.19
C ARG A 97 6.94 -23.71 18.91
N SER A 98 6.55 -22.55 19.40
CA SER A 98 7.32 -21.31 19.28
C SER A 98 7.13 -20.46 20.51
N VAL A 99 8.20 -19.85 21.01
CA VAL A 99 8.11 -18.82 22.03
C VAL A 99 7.95 -17.47 21.33
N VAL A 100 6.89 -16.75 21.65
CA VAL A 100 6.53 -15.46 21.05
C VAL A 100 6.32 -14.44 22.15
N ARG A 101 6.90 -13.26 21.99
CA ARG A 101 6.68 -12.13 22.90
C ARG A 101 5.49 -11.29 22.43
N THR A 102 4.65 -10.84 23.35
CA THR A 102 3.62 -9.84 23.04
C THR A 102 4.25 -8.54 22.55
N ARG A 103 3.53 -7.84 21.67
CA ARG A 103 3.92 -6.52 21.21
C ARG A 103 2.73 -5.57 21.30
N PRO A 104 2.96 -4.25 21.45
CA PRO A 104 1.89 -3.27 21.28
C PRO A 104 1.20 -3.49 19.93
N ALA A 105 -0.13 -3.37 19.90
CA ALA A 105 -0.93 -3.61 18.69
C ALA A 105 -0.42 -2.88 17.45
N GLN A 106 0.17 -1.70 17.63
CA GLN A 106 0.73 -0.87 16.56
C GLN A 106 1.99 -1.44 15.93
N LEU A 107 2.74 -2.31 16.64
CA LEU A 107 3.99 -2.96 16.19
C LEU A 107 3.79 -4.46 15.92
N ALA A 108 2.58 -4.95 16.12
CA ALA A 108 2.17 -6.33 15.93
C ALA A 108 1.81 -6.58 14.46
N TYR A 109 2.82 -6.86 13.63
CA TYR A 109 2.64 -7.15 12.21
C TYR A 109 2.79 -8.63 11.90
N GLY A 110 2.08 -9.08 10.86
CA GLY A 110 2.24 -10.41 10.30
C GLY A 110 3.61 -10.66 9.66
N PRO A 111 3.87 -11.89 9.21
CA PRO A 111 5.15 -12.35 8.69
C PRO A 111 5.52 -11.57 7.43
N ALA A 112 6.82 -11.36 7.25
CA ALA A 112 7.42 -10.74 6.06
C ALA A 112 6.95 -9.30 5.77
N VAL A 113 6.54 -8.55 6.79
CA VAL A 113 6.12 -7.13 6.66
C VAL A 113 7.26 -6.21 7.11
N LYS A 114 7.69 -5.27 6.25
CA LYS A 114 8.67 -4.22 6.56
C LYS A 114 8.00 -2.84 6.59
N VAL A 115 7.43 -2.45 7.73
CA VAL A 115 6.55 -1.26 7.82
C VAL A 115 7.20 0.05 7.38
N TRP A 116 8.48 0.26 7.72
CA TRP A 116 9.20 1.48 7.34
C TRP A 116 9.57 1.56 5.85
N SER A 117 9.46 0.47 5.09
CA SER A 117 9.79 0.48 3.66
C SER A 117 8.84 1.36 2.85
N TRP A 118 7.54 1.36 3.18
CA TRP A 118 6.55 2.17 2.47
C TRP A 118 6.79 3.69 2.60
N PRO A 119 6.86 4.28 3.81
CA PRO A 119 7.08 5.72 3.92
C PRO A 119 8.44 6.13 3.34
N ALA A 120 9.50 5.34 3.53
CA ALA A 120 10.82 5.63 2.97
C ALA A 120 10.79 5.68 1.43
N MET A 121 10.16 4.70 0.78
CA MET A 121 10.07 4.65 -0.68
C MET A 121 9.14 5.73 -1.25
N VAL A 122 8.06 6.07 -0.55
CA VAL A 122 7.17 7.18 -0.94
C VAL A 122 7.90 8.52 -0.85
N LEU A 123 8.66 8.77 0.21
CA LEU A 123 9.47 9.98 0.35
C LEU A 123 10.55 10.07 -0.72
N ALA A 124 11.25 8.97 -0.99
CA ALA A 124 12.22 8.90 -2.08
C ALA A 124 11.57 9.18 -3.44
N GLY A 125 10.38 8.60 -3.68
CA GLY A 125 9.60 8.85 -4.88
C GLY A 125 9.13 10.30 -5.02
N ALA A 126 8.71 10.94 -3.92
CA ALA A 126 8.32 12.35 -3.91
C ALA A 126 9.51 13.27 -4.19
N ALA A 127 10.69 12.98 -3.61
CA ALA A 127 11.91 13.72 -3.91
C ALA A 127 12.30 13.58 -5.39
N LEU A 128 12.27 12.35 -5.93
CA LEU A 128 12.50 12.11 -7.36
C LEU A 128 11.50 12.87 -8.24
N ALA A 129 10.23 12.92 -7.84
CA ALA A 129 9.19 13.63 -8.57
C ALA A 129 9.47 15.13 -8.65
N LEU A 130 9.82 15.75 -7.52
CA LEU A 130 10.14 17.18 -7.43
C LEU A 130 11.41 17.52 -8.21
N VAL A 131 12.44 16.66 -8.16
CA VAL A 131 13.66 16.85 -8.94
C VAL A 131 13.37 16.76 -10.44
N ALA A 132 12.63 15.74 -10.89
CA ALA A 132 12.27 15.60 -12.30
C ALA A 132 11.47 16.80 -12.81
N GLN A 133 10.50 17.27 -12.02
CA GLN A 133 9.72 18.46 -12.35
C GLN A 133 10.58 19.72 -12.38
N ALA A 134 11.48 19.92 -11.41
CA ALA A 134 12.39 21.07 -11.39
C ALA A 134 13.28 21.10 -12.63
N LEU A 135 13.81 19.94 -13.06
CA LEU A 135 14.62 19.82 -14.26
C LEU A 135 13.83 20.13 -15.54
N LEU A 136 12.56 19.75 -15.60
CA LEU A 136 11.69 20.06 -16.75
C LEU A 136 11.32 21.55 -16.78
N LEU A 137 10.93 22.12 -15.65
CA LEU A 137 10.64 23.55 -15.55
C LEU A 137 11.87 24.42 -15.83
N ALA A 138 13.08 23.96 -15.48
CA ALA A 138 14.32 24.67 -15.77
C ALA A 138 14.65 24.74 -17.28
N ARG A 139 13.98 23.93 -18.11
CA ARG A 139 14.09 23.98 -19.57
C ARG A 139 13.04 24.87 -20.22
N SER A 140 12.03 25.28 -19.46
CA SER A 140 11.01 26.25 -19.89
C SER A 140 11.36 27.64 -19.36
N ASP A 141 10.76 28.69 -19.92
CA ASP A 141 10.88 30.06 -19.39
C ASP A 141 10.08 30.28 -18.07
N ALA A 142 9.58 29.20 -17.47
CA ALA A 142 8.81 29.22 -16.25
C ALA A 142 9.67 29.41 -14.99
N ASN A 143 9.08 30.02 -13.95
CA ASN A 143 9.72 30.17 -12.66
C ASN A 143 9.80 28.82 -11.92
N VAL A 144 10.96 28.17 -12.00
CA VAL A 144 11.25 26.87 -11.38
C VAL A 144 10.95 26.87 -9.88
N ALA A 145 11.40 27.90 -9.15
CA ALA A 145 11.21 27.98 -7.71
C ALA A 145 9.71 28.04 -7.35
N ALA A 146 8.94 28.85 -8.08
CA ALA A 146 7.49 28.95 -7.89
C ALA A 146 6.80 27.60 -8.16
N GLY A 147 7.08 26.94 -9.28
CA GLY A 147 6.48 25.65 -9.62
C GLY A 147 6.82 24.53 -8.62
N VAL A 148 8.08 24.47 -8.17
CA VAL A 148 8.50 23.51 -7.14
C VAL A 148 7.85 23.82 -5.80
N MET A 149 7.79 25.08 -5.37
CA MET A 149 7.13 25.46 -4.11
C MET A 149 5.64 25.13 -4.12
N VAL A 150 4.94 25.39 -5.22
CA VAL A 150 3.54 24.99 -5.39
C VAL A 150 3.40 23.48 -5.26
N SER A 151 4.33 22.71 -5.82
CA SER A 151 4.28 21.24 -5.79
C SER A 151 4.59 20.68 -4.40
N VAL A 152 5.55 21.25 -3.68
CA VAL A 152 5.78 20.94 -2.25
C VAL A 152 4.54 21.28 -1.43
N GLY A 153 3.97 22.47 -1.62
CA GLY A 153 2.72 22.89 -0.98
C GLY A 153 1.58 21.91 -1.25
N SER A 154 1.43 21.45 -2.50
CA SER A 154 0.42 20.47 -2.89
C SER A 154 0.59 19.13 -2.18
N CYS A 155 1.82 18.67 -1.96
CA CYS A 155 2.09 17.44 -1.19
C CYS A 155 1.70 17.59 0.29
N LEU A 156 1.98 18.74 0.90
CA LEU A 156 1.66 19.03 2.30
C LEU A 156 0.14 19.17 2.50
N VAL A 157 -0.51 19.99 1.66
CA VAL A 157 -1.96 20.20 1.66
C VAL A 157 -2.68 18.89 1.31
N GLY A 158 -2.15 18.13 0.35
CA GLY A 158 -2.60 16.78 0.01
C GLY A 158 -2.58 15.84 1.22
N PHE A 159 -1.47 15.78 1.96
CA PHE A 159 -1.37 14.94 3.15
C PHE A 159 -2.37 15.35 4.24
N ALA A 160 -2.56 16.66 4.45
CA ALA A 160 -3.57 17.17 5.37
C ALA A 160 -4.99 16.80 4.92
N GLY A 161 -5.30 16.97 3.63
CA GLY A 161 -6.56 16.58 3.00
C GLY A 161 -6.83 15.07 3.11
N ALA A 162 -5.80 14.23 2.97
CA ALA A 162 -5.89 12.78 3.13
C ALA A 162 -6.36 12.37 4.53
N LYS A 163 -5.84 13.04 5.56
CA LYS A 163 -6.22 12.81 6.96
C LYS A 163 -7.60 13.37 7.26
N ALA A 164 -7.89 14.59 6.83
CA ALA A 164 -9.20 15.22 7.01
C ALA A 164 -10.31 14.37 6.39
N TRP A 165 -10.12 13.92 5.14
CA TRP A 165 -11.06 13.06 4.45
C TRP A 165 -11.29 11.73 5.18
N TYR A 166 -10.23 11.11 5.71
CA TYR A 166 -10.35 9.89 6.51
C TYR A 166 -11.18 10.11 7.77
N LEU A 167 -10.94 11.20 8.51
CA LEU A 167 -11.68 11.50 9.74
C LEU A 167 -13.17 11.71 9.46
N VAL A 168 -13.49 12.47 8.40
CA VAL A 168 -14.89 12.71 7.98
C VAL A 168 -15.55 11.41 7.56
N SER A 169 -14.90 10.64 6.68
CA SER A 169 -15.46 9.38 6.16
C SER A 169 -15.64 8.31 7.25
N ALA A 170 -14.78 8.31 8.26
CA ALA A 170 -14.82 7.35 9.37
C ALA A 170 -15.59 7.86 10.60
N GLY A 171 -16.16 9.08 10.55
CA GLY A 171 -16.86 9.72 11.68
C GLY A 171 -15.99 9.84 12.95
N LYS A 172 -14.67 10.05 12.80
CA LYS A 172 -13.73 10.12 13.93
C LYS A 172 -13.50 11.56 14.37
N PRO A 173 -13.29 11.82 15.68
CA PRO A 173 -13.04 13.16 16.18
C PRO A 173 -11.68 13.71 15.70
N ILE A 174 -11.60 15.04 15.56
CA ILE A 174 -10.41 15.76 15.08
C ILE A 174 -9.15 15.45 15.90
N ARG A 175 -9.29 15.12 17.20
CA ARG A 175 -8.17 14.76 18.09
C ARG A 175 -7.38 13.53 17.61
N ARG A 176 -7.97 12.68 16.76
CA ARG A 176 -7.30 11.53 16.12
C ARG A 176 -6.63 11.89 14.80
N PHE A 177 -6.43 13.16 14.48
CA PHE A 177 -5.78 13.57 13.23
C PHE A 177 -4.38 12.96 13.08
N LEU A 178 -3.56 13.00 14.14
CA LEU A 178 -2.20 12.46 14.10
C LEU A 178 -2.16 10.93 14.04
N THR A 179 -3.06 10.25 14.78
CA THR A 179 -3.09 8.79 14.93
C THR A 179 -4.03 8.07 13.96
N GLY A 180 -4.82 8.82 13.19
CA GLY A 180 -5.79 8.31 12.22
C GLY A 180 -5.13 7.78 10.94
N GLY A 181 -5.93 7.06 10.16
CA GLY A 181 -5.56 6.59 8.83
C GLY A 181 -5.46 7.73 7.81
N VAL A 182 -5.07 7.37 6.60
CA VAL A 182 -4.94 8.28 5.46
C VAL A 182 -5.79 7.78 4.31
N CYS A 183 -6.52 8.68 3.65
CA CYS A 183 -7.32 8.35 2.47
C CYS A 183 -6.73 9.00 1.21
N ILE A 184 -6.47 8.20 0.18
CA ILE A 184 -5.88 8.68 -1.08
C ILE A 184 -6.80 9.63 -1.85
N GLN A 185 -8.13 9.50 -1.70
CA GLN A 185 -9.10 10.39 -2.37
C GLN A 185 -8.98 11.83 -1.87
N GLY A 186 -8.85 12.01 -0.55
CA GLY A 186 -8.59 13.32 0.05
C GLY A 186 -7.25 13.91 -0.36
N PHE A 187 -6.21 13.07 -0.51
CA PHE A 187 -4.90 13.50 -1.02
C PHE A 187 -5.02 14.05 -2.44
N LEU A 188 -5.61 13.28 -3.36
CA LEU A 188 -5.71 13.65 -4.77
C LEU A 188 -6.54 14.92 -4.95
N LEU A 189 -7.69 15.01 -4.28
CA LEU A 189 -8.54 16.19 -4.37
C LEU A 189 -7.79 17.44 -3.91
N ALA A 190 -7.18 17.41 -2.73
CA ALA A 190 -6.49 18.57 -2.16
C ALA A 190 -5.18 18.92 -2.90
N ALA A 191 -4.42 17.92 -3.37
CA ALA A 191 -3.20 18.17 -4.13
C ALA A 191 -3.48 18.77 -5.51
N LEU A 192 -4.47 18.23 -6.25
CA LEU A 192 -4.82 18.73 -7.57
C LEU A 192 -5.45 20.13 -7.52
N THR A 193 -6.28 20.42 -6.52
CA THR A 193 -6.81 21.78 -6.33
C THR A 193 -5.69 22.77 -5.99
N THR A 194 -4.74 22.37 -5.14
CA THR A 194 -3.58 23.21 -4.81
C THR A 194 -2.70 23.46 -6.03
N LEU A 195 -2.46 22.44 -6.86
CA LEU A 195 -1.71 22.60 -8.12
C LEU A 195 -2.42 23.55 -9.09
N ALA A 196 -3.74 23.40 -9.27
CA ALA A 196 -4.52 24.25 -10.17
C ALA A 196 -4.51 25.72 -9.71
N ILE A 197 -4.76 25.97 -8.42
CA ILE A 197 -4.74 27.32 -7.83
C ILE A 197 -3.31 27.89 -7.86
N GLY A 198 -2.32 27.08 -7.48
CA GLY A 198 -0.92 27.51 -7.44
C GLY A 198 -0.37 27.84 -8.83
N GLY A 199 -0.75 27.09 -9.87
CA GLY A 199 -0.45 27.42 -11.26
C GLY A 199 -1.02 28.79 -11.64
N ALA A 200 -2.32 29.00 -11.39
CA ALA A 200 -2.98 30.27 -11.67
C ALA A 200 -2.33 31.46 -10.93
N LEU A 201 -1.91 31.29 -9.68
CA LEU A 201 -1.26 32.33 -8.88
C LEU A 201 0.18 32.63 -9.32
N THR A 202 0.87 31.66 -9.91
CA THR A 202 2.27 31.80 -10.33
C THR A 202 2.42 32.17 -11.81
N GLY A 203 1.30 32.28 -12.54
CA GLY A 203 1.29 32.52 -13.98
C GLY A 203 1.67 31.31 -14.82
N ILE A 204 1.92 30.15 -14.21
CA ILE A 204 2.19 28.89 -14.90
C ILE A 204 0.84 28.27 -15.26
N GLY A 205 0.59 28.01 -16.55
CA GLY A 205 -0.65 27.39 -16.98
C GLY A 205 -0.91 26.08 -16.21
N ALA A 206 -2.12 25.86 -15.71
CA ALA A 206 -2.42 24.67 -14.89
C ALA A 206 -2.13 23.36 -15.65
N GLY A 207 -2.42 23.32 -16.97
CA GLY A 207 -2.09 22.17 -17.82
C GLY A 207 -0.58 21.95 -17.97
N GLU A 208 0.19 23.02 -18.14
CA GLU A 208 1.66 22.97 -18.23
C GLU A 208 2.28 22.47 -16.92
N LEU A 209 1.79 22.96 -15.78
CA LEU A 209 2.26 22.53 -14.47
C LEU A 209 1.94 21.04 -14.23
N LEU A 210 0.74 20.59 -14.62
CA LEU A 210 0.33 19.19 -14.52
C LEU A 210 1.17 18.29 -15.42
N ASP A 211 1.41 18.70 -16.66
CA ASP A 211 2.29 17.97 -17.59
C ASP A 211 3.71 17.88 -17.05
N ALA A 212 4.30 18.98 -16.60
CA ALA A 212 5.63 19.00 -15.98
C ALA A 212 5.74 18.11 -14.73
N THR A 213 4.64 17.98 -13.97
CA THR A 213 4.57 17.11 -12.78
C THR A 213 4.43 15.63 -13.16
N THR A 214 3.89 15.32 -14.34
CA THR A 214 3.48 13.96 -14.73
C THR A 214 4.62 12.95 -14.71
N PRO A 215 5.78 13.18 -15.35
CA PRO A 215 6.88 12.22 -15.32
C PRO A 215 7.36 11.93 -13.89
N GLY A 216 7.54 13.00 -13.12
CA GLY A 216 7.95 12.91 -11.72
C GLY A 216 6.97 12.09 -10.89
N LEU A 217 5.67 12.36 -11.02
CA LEU A 217 4.60 11.64 -10.33
C LEU A 217 4.65 10.13 -10.62
N PHE A 218 4.81 9.75 -11.88
CA PHE A 218 4.81 8.34 -12.29
C PHE A 218 6.11 7.60 -11.95
N LEU A 219 7.26 8.27 -12.07
CA LEU A 219 8.54 7.74 -11.58
C LEU A 219 8.51 7.57 -10.05
N GLY A 220 7.95 8.55 -9.33
CA GLY A 220 7.75 8.46 -7.89
C GLY A 220 6.82 7.30 -7.50
N MET A 221 5.74 7.07 -8.25
CA MET A 221 4.88 5.90 -8.07
C MET A 221 5.60 4.58 -8.35
N ALA A 222 6.46 4.52 -9.38
CA ALA A 222 7.26 3.34 -9.68
C ALA A 222 8.19 2.96 -8.51
N VAL A 223 8.75 3.96 -7.82
CA VAL A 223 9.55 3.77 -6.60
C VAL A 223 8.69 3.44 -5.38
N GLY A 224 7.53 4.08 -5.21
CA GLY A 224 6.68 3.89 -4.02
C GLY A 224 5.93 2.55 -3.97
N ARG A 225 5.49 2.02 -5.13
CA ARG A 225 4.67 0.80 -5.22
C ARG A 225 5.34 -0.47 -4.66
N PRO A 226 6.64 -0.73 -4.87
CA PRO A 226 7.35 -1.80 -4.17
C PRO A 226 7.28 -1.71 -2.64
N GLY A 227 7.15 -0.51 -2.07
CA GLY A 227 6.91 -0.34 -0.62
C GLY A 227 5.61 -1.02 -0.17
N CYS A 228 4.56 -1.01 -1.00
CA CYS A 228 3.31 -1.74 -0.74
C CYS A 228 3.52 -3.26 -0.74
N PHE A 229 4.38 -3.77 -1.62
CA PHE A 229 4.73 -5.19 -1.71
C PHE A 229 5.42 -5.68 -0.43
N PHE A 230 6.35 -4.89 0.13
CA PHE A 230 7.05 -5.22 1.37
C PHE A 230 6.22 -5.00 2.64
N THR A 231 5.23 -4.12 2.61
CA THR A 231 4.33 -3.87 3.75
C THR A 231 3.08 -4.73 3.74
N GLY A 232 2.86 -5.48 2.65
CA GLY A 232 1.74 -6.38 2.49
C GLY A 232 0.38 -5.69 2.34
N CYS A 233 0.35 -4.48 1.81
CA CYS A 233 -0.91 -3.84 1.42
C CYS A 233 -1.18 -4.08 -0.08
N CYS A 234 -2.47 -4.19 -0.43
CA CYS A 234 -2.92 -4.44 -1.81
C CYS A 234 -2.32 -5.71 -2.45
N ALA A 235 -2.16 -6.77 -1.67
CA ALA A 235 -1.56 -8.01 -2.14
C ALA A 235 -2.39 -8.69 -3.23
N GLY A 236 -1.69 -9.32 -4.19
CA GLY A 236 -2.30 -10.22 -5.15
C GLY A 236 -2.88 -11.46 -4.47
N ARG A 237 -3.79 -12.14 -5.17
CA ARG A 237 -4.31 -13.44 -4.75
C ARG A 237 -3.18 -14.49 -4.71
N PRO A 238 -3.25 -15.47 -3.80
CA PRO A 238 -2.35 -16.62 -3.81
C PRO A 238 -2.37 -17.34 -5.15
N THR A 239 -1.22 -17.86 -5.60
CA THR A 239 -1.09 -18.53 -6.89
C THR A 239 -0.05 -19.65 -6.86
N ALA A 240 -0.27 -20.68 -7.68
CA ALA A 240 0.72 -21.71 -7.98
C ALA A 240 1.61 -21.37 -9.20
N SER A 241 1.35 -20.23 -9.87
CA SER A 241 2.11 -19.81 -11.06
C SER A 241 3.60 -19.59 -10.77
N ARG A 242 4.47 -19.90 -11.75
CA ARG A 242 5.92 -19.63 -11.69
C ARG A 242 6.26 -18.14 -11.57
N TRP A 243 5.34 -17.27 -11.97
CA TRP A 243 5.47 -15.82 -11.87
C TRP A 243 5.06 -15.27 -10.50
N GLY A 244 4.61 -16.14 -9.59
CA GLY A 244 4.25 -15.75 -8.23
C GLY A 244 5.48 -15.47 -7.36
N LEU A 245 5.45 -14.38 -6.62
CA LEU A 245 6.48 -14.02 -5.65
C LEU A 245 5.99 -14.22 -4.22
N TRP A 246 6.92 -14.48 -3.31
CA TRP A 246 6.61 -14.57 -1.89
C TRP A 246 6.19 -13.21 -1.34
N SER A 247 4.96 -13.09 -0.87
CA SER A 247 4.43 -11.85 -0.31
C SER A 247 3.37 -12.14 0.76
N SER A 248 3.18 -11.18 1.65
CA SER A 248 2.26 -11.24 2.78
C SER A 248 1.14 -10.24 2.58
N ASP A 249 -0.08 -10.55 3.01
CA ASP A 249 -1.18 -9.58 3.16
C ASP A 249 -1.36 -9.18 4.64
N ARG A 250 -0.33 -9.37 5.47
CA ARG A 250 -0.30 -9.23 6.93
C ARG A 250 -1.02 -10.34 7.71
N THR A 251 -1.72 -11.25 7.03
CA THR A 251 -2.38 -12.42 7.63
C THR A 251 -1.84 -13.72 7.07
N ILE A 252 -1.60 -13.80 5.77
CA ILE A 252 -1.11 -14.96 5.03
C ILE A 252 0.10 -14.54 4.19
N ALA A 253 1.26 -15.08 4.52
CA ALA A 253 2.43 -15.07 3.67
C ALA A 253 2.43 -16.32 2.77
N ALA A 254 2.39 -16.13 1.46
CA ALA A 254 2.37 -17.20 0.47
C ALA A 254 2.94 -16.71 -0.86
N ARG A 255 3.08 -17.62 -1.83
CA ARG A 255 3.32 -17.24 -3.22
C ARG A 255 2.08 -16.55 -3.79
N ARG A 256 2.22 -15.30 -4.21
CA ARG A 256 1.13 -14.43 -4.70
C ARG A 256 1.48 -13.79 -6.03
N ILE A 257 0.46 -13.41 -6.78
CA ILE A 257 0.64 -12.61 -8.01
C ILE A 257 1.24 -11.25 -7.60
N PRO A 258 2.39 -10.82 -8.15
CA PRO A 258 3.06 -9.59 -7.74
C PRO A 258 2.43 -8.35 -8.40
N VAL A 259 1.13 -8.16 -8.20
CA VAL A 259 0.33 -7.09 -8.81
C VAL A 259 0.93 -5.70 -8.52
N GLN A 260 1.48 -5.50 -7.32
CA GLN A 260 2.11 -4.22 -6.96
C GLN A 260 3.36 -3.91 -7.80
N LEU A 261 4.13 -4.93 -8.20
CA LEU A 261 5.29 -4.73 -9.07
C LEU A 261 4.87 -4.50 -10.53
N TRP A 262 3.78 -5.11 -10.98
CA TRP A 262 3.21 -4.82 -12.30
C TRP A 262 2.67 -3.39 -12.37
N GLU A 263 2.03 -2.91 -11.29
CA GLU A 263 1.64 -1.50 -11.17
C GLU A 263 2.86 -0.56 -11.14
N ALA A 264 3.95 -0.96 -10.48
CA ALA A 264 5.20 -0.21 -10.46
C ALA A 264 5.84 -0.13 -11.86
N ALA A 265 5.88 -1.25 -12.59
CA ALA A 265 6.41 -1.33 -13.95
C ALA A 265 5.56 -0.49 -14.92
N ALA A 266 4.23 -0.55 -14.82
CA ALA A 266 3.35 0.30 -15.61
C ALA A 266 3.58 1.79 -15.31
N ALA A 267 3.71 2.16 -14.03
CA ALA A 267 4.04 3.53 -13.64
C ALA A 267 5.41 3.97 -14.18
N LEU A 268 6.42 3.08 -14.17
CA LEU A 268 7.74 3.38 -14.72
C LEU A 268 7.67 3.65 -16.22
N VAL A 269 6.98 2.78 -16.99
CA VAL A 269 6.81 2.97 -18.43
C VAL A 269 6.10 4.29 -18.70
N ILE A 270 4.99 4.57 -18.01
CA ILE A 270 4.23 5.82 -18.18
C ILE A 270 5.12 7.03 -17.88
N GLY A 271 5.88 7.00 -16.77
CA GLY A 271 6.78 8.08 -16.38
C GLY A 271 7.93 8.31 -17.35
N LEU A 272 8.52 7.25 -17.90
CA LEU A 272 9.56 7.36 -18.91
C LEU A 272 9.00 7.85 -20.25
N THR A 273 7.82 7.38 -20.65
CA THR A 273 7.17 7.85 -21.89
C THR A 273 6.76 9.31 -21.81
N SER A 274 6.19 9.75 -20.68
CA SER A 274 5.83 11.17 -20.49
C SER A 274 7.08 12.04 -20.41
N LEU A 275 8.14 11.57 -19.75
CA LEU A 275 9.42 12.27 -19.75
C LEU A 275 9.96 12.43 -21.17
N ALA A 276 9.97 11.36 -21.96
CA ALA A 276 10.44 11.39 -23.34
C ALA A 276 9.62 12.34 -24.21
N VAL A 277 8.28 12.30 -24.11
CA VAL A 277 7.38 13.21 -24.85
C VAL A 277 7.71 14.68 -24.53
N LEU A 278 7.87 15.02 -23.25
CA LEU A 278 8.18 16.40 -22.86
C LEU A 278 9.60 16.82 -23.27
N LEU A 279 10.57 15.91 -23.24
CA LEU A 279 11.93 16.20 -23.69
C LEU A 279 12.05 16.35 -25.22
N LEU A 280 11.12 15.75 -25.98
CA LEU A 280 11.06 15.80 -27.44
C LEU A 280 10.23 16.98 -27.99
N GLY A 281 9.83 17.94 -27.14
CA GLY A 281 9.09 19.13 -27.55
C GLY A 281 7.65 19.21 -27.05
N GLY A 282 7.19 18.21 -26.29
CA GLY A 282 5.86 18.21 -25.69
C GLY A 282 4.73 17.95 -26.69
N LEU A 283 3.50 18.18 -26.23
CA LEU A 283 2.28 18.11 -27.05
C LEU A 283 1.73 19.52 -27.27
N PRO A 284 1.01 19.79 -28.37
CA PRO A 284 0.47 21.11 -28.69
C PRO A 284 -0.56 21.60 -27.66
N ILE A 285 -1.15 20.69 -26.89
CA ILE A 285 -2.17 20.98 -25.89
C ILE A 285 -1.60 20.78 -24.49
N ALA A 286 -1.57 21.86 -23.71
CA ALA A 286 -1.16 21.82 -22.32
C ALA A 286 -2.15 20.98 -21.48
N GLY A 287 -1.63 20.00 -20.74
CA GLY A 287 -2.39 19.07 -19.90
C GLY A 287 -2.64 17.71 -20.54
N SER A 288 -2.36 17.54 -21.84
CA SER A 288 -2.62 16.27 -22.54
C SER A 288 -1.73 15.13 -22.02
N VAL A 289 -0.46 15.41 -21.71
CA VAL A 289 0.45 14.38 -21.18
C VAL A 289 -0.07 13.85 -19.84
N PHE A 290 -0.56 14.73 -18.97
CA PHE A 290 -1.17 14.39 -17.69
C PHE A 290 -2.44 13.56 -17.85
N VAL A 291 -3.38 14.01 -18.70
CA VAL A 291 -4.65 13.32 -18.96
C VAL A 291 -4.39 11.92 -19.51
N ALA A 292 -3.54 11.80 -20.54
CA ALA A 292 -3.18 10.52 -21.13
C ALA A 292 -2.53 9.59 -20.10
N ALA A 293 -1.59 10.09 -19.31
CA ALA A 293 -0.88 9.29 -18.31
C ALA A 293 -1.80 8.78 -17.19
N ILE A 294 -2.68 9.64 -16.64
CA ILE A 294 -3.65 9.24 -15.62
C ILE A 294 -4.67 8.25 -16.17
N ALA A 295 -5.21 8.49 -17.37
CA ALA A 295 -6.18 7.61 -17.98
C ALA A 295 -5.57 6.23 -18.26
N THR A 296 -4.35 6.19 -18.80
CA THR A 296 -3.59 4.96 -19.05
C THR A 296 -3.35 4.18 -17.75
N TYR A 297 -2.82 4.84 -16.72
CA TYR A 297 -2.54 4.18 -15.44
C TYR A 297 -3.81 3.67 -14.76
N THR A 298 -4.88 4.45 -14.80
CA THR A 298 -6.17 4.06 -14.23
C THR A 298 -6.73 2.86 -14.97
N GLY A 299 -6.64 2.84 -16.31
CA GLY A 299 -6.98 1.68 -17.14
C GLY A 299 -6.21 0.42 -16.74
N VAL A 300 -4.87 0.52 -16.66
CA VAL A 300 -4.01 -0.59 -16.20
C VAL A 300 -4.43 -1.09 -14.81
N ARG A 301 -4.70 -0.18 -13.87
CA ARG A 301 -5.17 -0.56 -12.52
C ARG A 301 -6.49 -1.32 -12.57
N GLN A 302 -7.43 -0.93 -13.43
CA GLN A 302 -8.69 -1.67 -13.60
C GLN A 302 -8.46 -3.07 -14.18
N LEU A 303 -7.52 -3.23 -15.11
CA LEU A 303 -7.14 -4.53 -15.68
C LEU A 303 -6.49 -5.45 -14.63
N LEU A 304 -5.67 -4.88 -13.75
CA LEU A 304 -4.98 -5.62 -12.68
C LEU A 304 -5.86 -5.92 -11.46
N PHE A 305 -6.95 -5.18 -11.26
CA PHE A 305 -7.83 -5.30 -10.10
C PHE A 305 -8.32 -6.74 -9.79
N PRO A 306 -8.72 -7.58 -10.76
CA PRO A 306 -9.17 -8.96 -10.51
C PRO A 306 -8.10 -9.90 -9.97
N LEU A 307 -6.83 -9.50 -10.07
CA LEU A 307 -5.70 -10.28 -9.58
C LEU A 307 -5.40 -9.99 -8.11
N ARG A 308 -6.05 -8.99 -7.50
CA ARG A 308 -5.94 -8.67 -6.08
C ARG A 308 -6.76 -9.64 -5.22
N ALA A 309 -6.38 -9.77 -3.95
CA ALA A 309 -7.07 -10.65 -3.01
C ALA A 309 -8.52 -10.22 -2.70
N ASP A 310 -8.82 -8.91 -2.79
CA ASP A 310 -10.11 -8.31 -2.41
C ASP A 310 -10.81 -7.55 -3.56
N PRO A 311 -11.38 -8.24 -4.57
CA PRO A 311 -12.06 -7.59 -5.69
C PRO A 311 -13.48 -7.14 -5.31
N HIS A 312 -13.66 -5.86 -4.94
CA HIS A 312 -14.93 -5.38 -4.37
C HIS A 312 -15.94 -4.72 -5.33
N THR A 313 -15.70 -4.58 -6.63
CA THR A 313 -16.70 -3.96 -7.53
C THR A 313 -16.58 -4.44 -8.99
N ARG A 314 -17.55 -5.26 -9.45
CA ARG A 314 -17.56 -5.77 -10.84
C ARG A 314 -17.98 -4.69 -11.85
N ARG A 315 -19.05 -3.94 -11.57
CA ARG A 315 -19.60 -2.90 -12.48
C ARG A 315 -18.73 -1.64 -12.53
N GLY A 316 -18.27 -1.15 -11.39
CA GLY A 316 -17.45 0.06 -11.31
C GLY A 316 -16.20 -0.01 -12.18
N ARG A 317 -15.55 -1.18 -12.23
CA ARG A 317 -14.37 -1.43 -13.07
C ARG A 317 -14.64 -1.15 -14.56
N HIS A 318 -15.74 -1.68 -15.10
CA HIS A 318 -16.06 -1.54 -16.53
C HIS A 318 -16.39 -0.09 -16.88
N ILE A 319 -17.11 0.61 -16.00
CA ILE A 319 -17.42 2.04 -16.16
C ILE A 319 -16.13 2.84 -16.16
N THR A 320 -15.25 2.63 -15.17
CA THR A 320 -13.96 3.34 -15.10
C THR A 320 -13.10 3.06 -16.33
N LEU A 321 -13.04 1.81 -16.81
CA LEU A 321 -12.31 1.47 -18.03
C LEU A 321 -12.86 2.21 -19.26
N ALA A 322 -14.19 2.24 -19.42
CA ALA A 322 -14.83 2.96 -20.52
C ALA A 322 -14.52 4.47 -20.47
N VAL A 323 -14.60 5.08 -19.28
CA VAL A 323 -14.22 6.49 -19.07
C VAL A 323 -12.76 6.74 -19.44
N CYS A 324 -11.83 5.86 -19.03
CA CYS A 324 -10.42 6.00 -19.41
C CYS A 324 -10.21 5.92 -20.93
N VAL A 325 -10.91 5.02 -21.62
CA VAL A 325 -10.82 4.90 -23.09
C VAL A 325 -11.37 6.16 -23.75
N VAL A 326 -12.53 6.65 -23.31
CA VAL A 326 -13.13 7.88 -23.86
C VAL A 326 -12.20 9.07 -23.66
N LEU A 327 -11.61 9.24 -22.47
CA LEU A 327 -10.67 10.32 -22.19
C LEU A 327 -9.42 10.23 -23.07
N LEU A 328 -8.86 9.03 -23.25
CA LEU A 328 -7.68 8.84 -24.12
C LEU A 328 -8.00 9.16 -25.59
N VAL A 329 -9.14 8.69 -26.10
CA VAL A 329 -9.53 8.95 -27.49
C VAL A 329 -9.81 10.44 -27.70
N ALA A 330 -10.50 11.09 -26.76
CA ALA A 330 -10.77 12.52 -26.83
C ALA A 330 -9.47 13.35 -26.79
N ASP A 331 -8.55 13.02 -25.88
CA ASP A 331 -7.26 13.71 -25.74
C ASP A 331 -6.41 13.55 -27.02
N LEU A 332 -6.31 12.33 -27.56
CA LEU A 332 -5.59 12.08 -28.82
C LEU A 332 -6.24 12.80 -30.02
N ALA A 333 -7.57 12.85 -30.08
CA ALA A 333 -8.27 13.56 -31.15
C ALA A 333 -8.04 15.06 -31.08
N LEU A 334 -8.02 15.64 -29.88
CA LEU A 334 -7.70 17.06 -29.68
C LEU A 334 -6.26 17.37 -30.08
N VAL A 335 -5.30 16.54 -29.64
CA VAL A 335 -3.89 16.68 -30.01
C VAL A 335 -3.71 16.60 -31.53
N ALA A 336 -4.38 15.65 -32.19
CA ALA A 336 -4.32 15.50 -33.65
C ALA A 336 -5.00 16.64 -34.41
N ALA A 337 -5.98 17.32 -33.82
CA ALA A 337 -6.63 18.49 -34.43
C ALA A 337 -5.81 19.79 -34.25
N ALA A 338 -4.89 19.81 -33.29
CA ALA A 338 -4.06 20.97 -32.96
C ALA A 338 -2.65 20.94 -33.60
N GLY A 339 -2.23 19.80 -34.16
CA GLY A 339 -0.97 19.61 -34.87
C GLY A 339 -1.15 19.57 -36.38
#